data_AF-A0A939U0X1-F1
#
_entry.id   AF-A0A939U0X1-F1
#
_cell.length_a   1.000
_cell.length_b   1.000
_cell.length_c   1.000
_cell.angle_alpha   90.00
_cell.angle_beta   90.00
_cell.angle_gamma   90.00
#
_symmetry.space_group_name_H-M   'P 1'
#
loop_
_entity.id
_entity.type
_entity.pdbx_description
1 polymer ?
#
loop_
_entity_poly.entity_id
_entity_poly.type
_entity_poly.pdbx_seq_one_letter_code
_entity_poly.pdbx_strand_id
1 'polypeptide(L)'
;MLFKNSFEQNPALHYVYEHLQLTSNLGRHYLLNLPFCTDAKELEGEFDLVESTVAILQNESYRTKITHIRNHLHQINDIRPTLNALADGRVLDDIQLFEIKKTAILTRKIADDL
;
A
#
# COMPACT_ATOMS: atom_id res chain seq x y z
N MET A 1 -0.72 8.96 17.40
CA MET A 1 -2.04 9.23 16.78
C MET A 1 -2.02 8.61 15.39
N LEU A 2 -3.12 8.01 14.89
CA LEU A 2 -3.18 7.46 13.52
C LEU A 2 -3.63 8.55 12.53
N PHE A 3 -3.25 8.42 11.26
CA PHE A 3 -3.63 9.36 10.19
C PHE A 3 -5.15 9.55 10.10
N LYS A 4 -5.95 8.48 10.15
CA LYS A 4 -7.42 8.60 10.13
C LYS A 4 -7.99 9.44 11.29
N ASN A 5 -7.30 9.51 12.42
CA ASN A 5 -7.75 10.29 13.58
C ASN A 5 -7.49 11.79 13.37
N SER A 6 -6.62 12.19 12.44
CA SER A 6 -6.31 13.61 12.18
C SER A 6 -7.42 14.33 11.42
N PHE A 7 -8.36 13.58 10.84
CA PHE A 7 -9.50 14.13 10.12
C PHE A 7 -10.43 14.94 11.02
N GLU A 8 -10.56 14.57 12.30
CA GLU A 8 -11.37 15.32 13.27
C GLU A 8 -10.78 16.70 13.57
N GLN A 9 -9.44 16.81 13.54
CA GLN A 9 -8.71 18.04 13.86
C GLN A 9 -8.46 18.90 12.62
N ASN A 10 -8.43 18.28 11.44
CA ASN A 10 -8.16 18.96 10.18
C ASN A 10 -9.01 18.38 9.03
N PRO A 11 -10.18 18.99 8.76
CA PRO A 11 -11.05 18.58 7.65
C PRO A 11 -10.40 18.68 6.27
N ALA A 12 -9.39 19.53 6.09
CA ALA A 12 -8.67 19.64 4.82
C ALA A 12 -7.87 18.36 4.51
N LEU A 13 -7.31 17.69 5.53
CA LEU A 13 -6.64 16.40 5.33
C LEU A 13 -7.61 15.31 4.89
N HIS A 14 -8.83 15.32 5.44
CA HIS A 14 -9.88 14.41 5.00
C HIS A 14 -10.25 14.67 3.53
N TYR A 15 -10.41 15.93 3.14
CA TYR A 15 -10.64 16.31 1.75
C TYR A 15 -9.52 15.82 0.82
N VAL A 16 -8.25 16.03 1.18
CA VAL A 16 -7.10 15.54 0.39
C VAL A 16 -7.17 14.03 0.24
N TYR A 17 -7.39 13.29 1.33
CA TYR A 17 -7.49 11.84 1.30
C TYR A 17 -8.61 11.35 0.36
N GLU A 18 -9.79 11.96 0.39
CA GLU A 18 -10.91 11.60 -0.49
C GLU A 18 -10.61 11.83 -1.98
N HIS A 19 -9.69 12.76 -2.29
CA HIS A 19 -9.27 13.05 -3.67
C HIS A 19 -8.03 12.26 -4.11
N LEU A 20 -7.40 11.49 -3.22
CA LEU A 20 -6.36 10.54 -3.61
C LEU A 20 -7.00 9.37 -4.37
N GLN A 21 -6.60 9.20 -5.63
CA GLN A 21 -7.03 8.07 -6.48
C GLN A 21 -6.33 6.77 -6.07
N LEU A 22 -6.50 6.33 -4.83
CA LEU A 22 -5.94 5.09 -4.31
C LEU A 22 -6.65 3.88 -4.93
N THR A 23 -5.90 3.11 -5.72
CA THR A 23 -6.43 1.95 -6.44
C THR A 23 -6.34 0.64 -5.66
N SER A 24 -5.54 0.58 -4.59
CA SER A 24 -5.38 -0.62 -3.76
C SER A 24 -6.15 -0.48 -2.45
N ASN A 25 -7.07 -1.42 -2.18
CA ASN A 25 -7.77 -1.49 -0.89
C ASN A 25 -6.80 -1.69 0.28
N LEU A 26 -5.75 -2.49 0.07
CA LEU A 26 -4.68 -2.67 1.05
C LEU A 26 -3.91 -1.37 1.27
N GLY A 27 -3.55 -0.67 0.20
CA GLY A 27 -2.87 0.64 0.28
C GLY A 27 -3.69 1.69 1.02
N ARG A 28 -5.01 1.74 0.76
CA ARG A 28 -5.96 2.61 1.49
C ARG A 28 -5.98 2.27 2.99
N HIS A 29 -6.14 0.99 3.33
CA HIS A 29 -6.11 0.55 4.72
C HIS A 29 -4.77 0.90 5.38
N TYR A 30 -3.65 0.69 4.69
CA TYR A 30 -2.31 1.00 5.19
C TYR A 30 -2.18 2.49 5.51
N LEU A 31 -2.49 3.38 4.55
CA LEU A 31 -2.41 4.84 4.72
C LEU A 31 -3.22 5.33 5.92
N LEU A 32 -4.47 4.87 6.08
CA LEU A 32 -5.35 5.28 7.18
C LEU A 32 -4.82 4.86 8.56
N ASN A 33 -4.03 3.79 8.62
CA ASN A 33 -3.46 3.26 9.86
C ASN A 33 -1.97 3.61 10.03
N LEU A 34 -1.42 4.50 9.20
CA LEU A 34 -0.09 5.05 9.46
C LEU A 34 -0.11 5.95 10.70
N PRO A 35 0.99 6.00 11.47
CA PRO A 35 1.19 7.04 12.46
C PRO A 35 1.11 8.43 11.81
N PHE A 36 0.41 9.36 12.44
CA PHE A 36 0.40 10.76 12.01
C PHE A 36 1.74 11.39 12.39
N CYS A 37 2.57 11.67 11.40
CA CYS A 37 3.88 12.31 11.60
C CYS A 37 3.70 13.78 11.98
N THR A 38 4.43 14.20 13.03
CA THR A 38 4.45 15.60 13.52
C THR A 38 5.87 16.13 13.66
N ASP A 39 6.88 15.28 13.45
CA ASP A 39 8.28 15.68 13.48
C ASP A 39 8.69 16.27 12.14
N ALA A 40 9.25 17.47 12.16
CA ALA A 40 9.60 18.20 10.94
C ALA A 40 10.71 17.50 10.14
N LYS A 41 11.69 16.87 10.81
CA LYS A 41 12.80 16.20 10.11
C LYS A 41 12.35 14.90 9.46
N GLU A 42 11.48 14.16 10.13
CA GLU A 42 10.85 12.97 9.56
C GLU A 42 10.01 13.35 8.33
N LEU A 43 9.23 14.44 8.40
CA LEU A 43 8.49 14.94 7.25
C LEU A 43 9.39 15.36 6.07
N GLU A 44 10.49 16.06 6.33
CA GLU A 44 11.47 16.42 5.28
C GLU A 44 11.99 15.17 4.55
N GLY A 45 12.34 14.11 5.28
CA GLY A 45 12.77 12.85 4.67
C GLY A 45 11.67 12.18 3.83
N GLU A 46 10.43 12.18 4.30
CA GLU A 46 9.29 11.66 3.53
C GLU A 46 9.01 12.51 2.28
N PHE A 47 9.20 13.83 2.33
CA PHE A 47 9.08 14.70 1.17
C PHE A 47 10.15 14.40 0.11
N ASP A 48 11.41 14.19 0.51
CA ASP A 48 12.50 13.80 -0.41
C ASP A 48 12.20 12.45 -1.09
N LEU A 49 11.62 11.50 -0.34
CA LEU A 49 11.18 10.21 -0.88
C LEU A 49 10.03 10.37 -1.88
N VAL A 50 9.05 11.23 -1.59
CA VAL A 50 7.97 11.54 -2.51
C VAL A 50 8.49 12.21 -3.78
N GLU A 51 9.40 13.18 -3.67
CA GLU A 51 9.96 13.89 -4.82
C GLU A 51 10.75 12.94 -5.73
N SER A 52 11.64 12.13 -5.15
CA SER A 52 12.40 11.12 -5.90
C SER A 52 11.49 10.07 -6.55
N THR A 53 10.43 9.65 -5.86
CA THR A 53 9.42 8.74 -6.43
C THR A 53 8.69 9.38 -7.60
N VAL A 54 8.26 10.64 -7.48
CA VAL A 54 7.61 11.38 -8.57
C VAL A 54 8.54 11.52 -9.78
N ALA A 55 9.83 11.80 -9.57
CA ALA A 55 10.82 11.87 -10.64
C ALA A 55 10.95 10.53 -11.39
N ILE A 56 10.96 9.40 -10.66
CA ILE A 56 10.96 8.05 -11.26
C ILE A 56 9.67 7.82 -12.05
N LEU A 57 8.53 8.22 -11.51
CA LEU A 57 7.21 8.05 -12.15
C LEU A 57 7.06 8.86 -13.44
N GLN A 58 7.73 10.00 -13.54
CA GLN A 58 7.73 10.86 -14.73
C GLN A 58 8.76 10.44 -15.79
N ASN A 59 9.70 9.55 -15.45
CA ASN A 59 10.70 9.07 -16.41
C ASN A 59 10.08 8.03 -17.34
N GLU A 60 9.92 8.40 -18.61
CA GLU A 60 9.34 7.56 -19.66
C GLU A 60 10.07 6.21 -19.84
N SER A 61 11.37 6.14 -19.50
CA SER A 61 12.13 4.88 -19.58
C SER A 61 11.61 3.80 -18.61
N TYR A 62 10.95 4.20 -17.52
CA TYR A 62 10.37 3.29 -16.54
C TYR A 62 8.87 3.06 -16.71
N ARG A 63 8.22 3.77 -17.64
CA ARG A 63 6.76 3.79 -17.77
C ARG A 63 6.12 2.40 -17.88
N THR A 64 6.69 1.51 -18.69
CA THR A 64 6.19 0.14 -18.86
C THR A 64 6.31 -0.65 -17.56
N LYS A 65 7.48 -0.62 -16.90
CA LYS A 65 7.72 -1.30 -15.62
C LYS A 65 6.77 -0.79 -14.53
N ILE A 66 6.63 0.53 -14.40
CA ILE A 66 5.71 1.17 -13.45
C ILE A 66 4.27 0.73 -13.71
N THR A 67 3.86 0.64 -14.97
CA THR A 67 2.51 0.17 -15.33
C THR A 67 2.29 -1.27 -14.90
N HIS A 68 3.28 -2.15 -15.11
CA HIS A 68 3.21 -3.55 -14.66
C HIS A 68 3.13 -3.64 -13.12
N ILE A 69 4.02 -2.94 -12.40
CA ILE A 69 4.01 -2.89 -10.94
C ILE A 69 2.66 -2.39 -10.42
N ARG A 70 2.10 -1.31 -11.00
CA ARG A 70 0.78 -0.79 -10.63
C ARG A 70 -0.33 -1.83 -10.83
N ASN A 71 -0.30 -2.56 -11.95
CA ASN A 71 -1.26 -3.62 -12.23
C ASN A 71 -1.12 -4.81 -11.27
N HIS A 72 0.11 -5.16 -10.85
CA HIS A 72 0.35 -6.19 -9.85
C HIS A 72 -0.13 -5.76 -8.46
N LEU A 73 0.19 -4.53 -8.03
CA LEU A 73 -0.25 -3.95 -6.75
C LEU A 73 -1.78 -3.86 -6.65
N HIS A 74 -2.48 -3.59 -7.76
CA HIS A 74 -3.94 -3.57 -7.78
C HIS A 74 -4.58 -4.95 -7.50
N GLN A 75 -3.86 -6.03 -7.80
CA GLN A 75 -4.34 -7.41 -7.58
C GLN A 75 -4.06 -7.93 -6.17
N ILE A 76 -3.23 -7.23 -5.38
CA ILE A 76 -2.93 -7.60 -4.00
C ILE A 76 -4.19 -7.47 -3.15
N ASN A 77 -4.51 -8.54 -2.42
CA ASN A 77 -5.61 -8.59 -1.47
C ASN A 77 -5.04 -8.61 -0.06
N ASP A 78 -5.85 -8.17 0.89
CA ASP A 78 -5.50 -8.29 2.29
C ASP A 78 -5.65 -9.74 2.75
N ILE A 79 -4.53 -10.43 2.92
CA ILE A 79 -4.49 -11.82 3.41
C ILE A 79 -4.23 -11.93 4.91
N ARG A 80 -4.21 -10.82 5.66
CA ARG A 80 -4.01 -10.86 7.12
C ARG A 80 -5.00 -11.79 7.84
N PRO A 81 -6.29 -11.86 7.49
CA PRO A 81 -7.21 -12.82 8.10
C PRO A 81 -6.76 -14.28 7.93
N THR A 82 -6.26 -14.61 6.73
CA THR A 82 -5.73 -15.94 6.39
C THR A 82 -4.44 -16.25 7.12
N LEU A 83 -3.52 -15.28 7.21
CA LEU A 83 -2.30 -15.43 8.00
C LEU A 83 -2.58 -15.60 9.50
N ASN A 84 -3.55 -14.85 10.04
CA ASN A 84 -3.97 -14.99 11.43
C ASN A 84 -4.59 -16.36 11.69
N ALA A 85 -5.46 -16.85 10.79
CA ALA A 85 -6.02 -18.20 10.91
C ALA A 85 -4.93 -19.28 10.95
N LEU A 86 -3.92 -19.15 10.09
CA LEU A 86 -2.78 -20.05 10.09
C LEU A 86 -1.96 -19.96 11.39
N ALA A 87 -1.71 -18.75 11.89
CA ALA A 87 -0.99 -18.52 13.14
C ALA A 87 -1.74 -19.08 14.37
N ASP A 88 -3.08 -19.05 14.34
CA ASP A 88 -3.95 -19.65 15.36
C ASP A 88 -3.98 -21.19 15.30
N GLY A 89 -3.27 -21.81 14.35
CA GLY A 89 -3.27 -23.26 14.15
C GLY A 89 -4.54 -23.80 13.49
N ARG A 90 -5.36 -22.94 12.87
CA ARG A 90 -6.55 -23.38 12.11
C ARG A 90 -6.13 -24.01 10.79
N VAL A 91 -6.85 -25.06 10.41
CA VAL A 91 -6.73 -25.65 9.07
C VAL A 91 -7.36 -24.69 8.07
N LEU A 92 -6.58 -24.27 7.08
CA LEU A 92 -7.03 -23.37 6.03
C LEU A 92 -7.93 -24.10 5.04
N ASP A 93 -8.98 -23.42 4.58
CA ASP A 93 -9.80 -23.89 3.47
C ASP A 93 -9.13 -23.64 2.10
N ASP A 94 -9.79 -24.07 1.04
CA ASP A 94 -9.31 -23.95 -0.34
C ASP A 94 -9.17 -22.48 -0.81
N ILE A 95 -10.07 -21.60 -0.37
CA ILE A 95 -10.04 -20.17 -0.64
C ILE A 95 -8.79 -19.55 0.00
N GLN A 96 -8.56 -19.83 1.27
CA GLN A 96 -7.43 -19.31 2.03
C GLN A 96 -6.08 -19.83 1.49
N LEU A 97 -6.01 -21.11 1.09
CA LEU A 97 -4.83 -21.66 0.42
C LEU A 97 -4.58 -20.99 -0.94
N PHE A 98 -5.64 -20.68 -1.69
CA PHE A 98 -5.53 -19.93 -2.93
C PHE A 98 -5.02 -18.50 -2.71
N GLU A 99 -5.46 -17.81 -1.66
CA GLU A 99 -4.97 -16.47 -1.31
C GLU A 99 -3.47 -16.44 -1.03
N ILE A 100 -2.95 -17.43 -0.29
CA ILE A 100 -1.51 -17.57 -0.03
C ILE A 100 -0.76 -17.78 -1.34
N LYS A 101 -1.20 -18.74 -2.17
CA LYS A 101 -0.58 -19.01 -3.47
C LYS A 101 -0.58 -17.79 -4.38
N LYS A 102 -1.73 -17.11 -4.50
CA LYS A 102 -1.90 -15.91 -5.32
C LYS A 102 -0.95 -14.80 -4.86
N THR A 103 -0.87 -14.57 -3.55
CA THR A 103 0.01 -13.55 -2.97
C THR A 103 1.49 -13.87 -3.21
N ALA A 104 1.90 -15.13 -3.05
CA ALA A 104 3.27 -15.55 -3.33
C ALA A 104 3.67 -15.31 -4.80
N ILE A 105 2.78 -15.66 -5.75
CA ILE A 105 3.00 -15.43 -7.18
C ILE A 105 3.07 -13.92 -7.49
N LEU A 106 2.15 -13.12 -6.95
CA LEU A 106 2.14 -11.67 -7.18
C LEU A 106 3.40 -10.99 -6.64
N THR A 107 3.83 -11.37 -5.43
CA THR A 107 5.05 -10.83 -4.81
C THR A 107 6.27 -11.13 -5.67
N ARG A 108 6.34 -12.34 -6.25
CA ARG A 108 7.43 -12.71 -7.15
C ARG A 108 7.43 -11.85 -8.43
N LYS A 109 6.26 -11.66 -9.04
CA LYS A 109 6.13 -10.81 -10.25
C LYS A 109 6.57 -9.37 -10.00
N ILE A 110 6.19 -8.80 -8.86
CA ILE A 110 6.62 -7.45 -8.47
C ILE A 110 8.14 -7.39 -8.31
N ALA A 111 8.73 -8.39 -7.65
CA ALA A 111 10.18 -8.45 -7.47
C ALA A 111 10.94 -8.62 -8.80
N ASP A 112 10.37 -9.29 -9.79
CA ASP A 112 10.97 -9.43 -11.13
C ASP A 112 10.86 -8.13 -11.97
N ASP A 113 9.91 -7.23 -11.63
CA ASP A 113 9.73 -5.93 -12.30
C ASP A 113 10.62 -4.80 -11.72
N LEU A 114 11.08 -4.94 -10.47
CA LEU A 114 11.98 -4.01 -9.76
C LEU A 114 13.43 -4.14 -10.28
#